data_AF-F7X3Q1-F1
#
_entry.id   AF-F7X3Q1-F1
#
_cell.length_a   1.000
_cell.length_b   1.000
_cell.length_c   1.000
_cell.angle_alpha   90.00
_cell.angle_beta   90.00
_cell.angle_gamma   90.00
#
_symmetry.space_group_name_H-M   'P 1'
#
loop_
_entity.id
_entity.type
_entity.pdbx_description
1 polymer ?
#
loop_
_entity_poly.entity_id
_entity_poly.type
_entity_poly.pdbx_seq_one_letter_code
_entity_poly.pdbx_strand_id
1 'polypeptide(L)'
;MFPAAGQPLPPKYLRLAFLPNQTRQITMGNDPQQKRGLFQVSVVWPVGQGIIGALDVADQVIDHFKNQTLFASGVKITISSEPWAAGPLQEGERVQIPVTIPYIAFEPEN
;
A
#
# COMPACT_ATOMS: atom_id res chain seq x y z
N MET A 1 -17.51 3.50 6.91
CA MET A 1 -17.26 4.09 8.25
C MET A 1 -16.18 3.26 8.91
N PHE A 2 -15.09 3.88 9.38
CA PHE A 2 -14.04 3.16 10.12
C PHE A 2 -14.57 2.81 11.52
N PRO A 3 -14.33 1.59 12.03
CA PRO A 3 -14.71 1.27 13.41
C PRO A 3 -13.95 2.15 14.39
N ALA A 4 -14.61 2.58 15.45
CA ALA A 4 -13.95 3.32 16.54
C ALA A 4 -12.92 2.41 17.23
N ALA A 5 -11.88 3.01 17.84
CA ALA A 5 -10.87 2.25 18.57
C ALA A 5 -11.54 1.33 19.63
N GLY A 6 -11.23 0.04 19.59
CA GLY A 6 -11.78 -0.97 20.50
C GLY A 6 -13.04 -1.71 20.00
N GLN A 7 -13.62 -1.33 18.86
CA GLN A 7 -14.69 -2.12 18.22
C GLN A 7 -14.15 -3.32 17.45
N PRO A 8 -14.89 -4.43 17.38
CA PRO A 8 -14.51 -5.57 16.57
C PRO A 8 -14.42 -5.16 15.10
N LEU A 9 -13.29 -5.50 14.48
CA LEU A 9 -13.09 -5.27 13.05
C LEU A 9 -14.14 -6.05 12.25
N PRO A 10 -14.68 -5.48 11.16
CA PRO A 10 -15.60 -6.21 10.30
C PRO A 10 -14.93 -7.46 9.72
N PRO A 11 -15.72 -8.46 9.29
CA PRO A 11 -15.18 -9.74 8.81
C PRO A 11 -14.28 -9.59 7.58
N LYS A 12 -14.58 -8.60 6.72
CA LYS A 12 -13.82 -8.27 5.51
C LYS A 12 -13.38 -6.82 5.59
N TYR A 13 -12.09 -6.55 5.40
CA TYR A 13 -11.54 -5.20 5.45
C TYR A 13 -10.21 -5.07 4.71
N LEU A 14 -9.80 -3.84 4.45
CA LEU A 14 -8.46 -3.50 3.98
C LEU A 14 -7.63 -2.98 5.15
N ARG A 15 -6.44 -3.56 5.34
CA ARG A 15 -5.45 -3.07 6.30
C ARG A 15 -4.35 -2.35 5.55
N LEU A 16 -4.07 -1.10 5.94
CA LEU A 16 -3.07 -0.27 5.30
C LEU A 16 -1.81 -0.22 6.17
N ALA A 17 -0.64 -0.35 5.56
CA ALA A 17 0.65 -0.14 6.19
C ALA A 17 1.50 0.78 5.31
N PHE A 18 1.97 1.88 5.91
CA PHE A 18 2.87 2.82 5.25
C PHE A 18 4.31 2.53 5.71
N LEU A 19 5.15 2.11 4.77
CA LEU A 19 6.52 1.66 5.02
C LEU A 19 7.51 2.58 4.29
N PRO A 20 7.75 3.80 4.79
CA PRO A 20 8.74 4.69 4.22
C PRO A 20 10.14 4.09 4.40
N ASN A 21 10.95 4.10 3.35
CA ASN A 21 12.35 3.73 3.47
C ASN A 21 13.13 4.88 4.11
N GLN A 22 14.29 4.58 4.71
CA GLN A 22 15.18 5.64 5.20
C GLN A 22 15.55 6.56 4.02
N THR A 23 15.39 7.87 4.22
CA THR A 23 15.76 8.87 3.22
C THR A 23 17.24 8.71 2.92
N ARG A 24 17.56 8.37 1.67
CA ARG A 24 18.95 8.28 1.23
C ARG A 24 19.33 9.67 0.71
N GLN A 25 20.27 10.33 1.38
CA GLN A 25 20.94 11.50 0.80
C GLN A 25 21.82 10.99 -0.36
N ILE A 26 21.33 11.15 -1.59
CA ILE A 26 22.03 10.65 -2.79
C ILE A 26 23.16 11.59 -3.21
N THR A 27 23.12 12.87 -2.80
CA THR A 27 24.15 13.86 -3.10
C THR A 27 24.61 14.63 -1.86
N MET A 28 25.90 15.00 -1.82
CA MET A 28 26.40 16.05 -0.94
C MET A 28 26.01 17.39 -1.56
N GLY A 29 24.79 17.87 -1.30
CA GLY A 29 24.27 19.11 -1.89
C GLY A 29 22.80 19.36 -1.56
N ASN A 30 22.27 20.49 -2.07
CA ASN A 30 20.87 20.93 -1.91
C ASN A 30 19.91 20.28 -2.93
N ASP A 31 20.29 19.16 -3.55
CA ASP A 31 19.43 18.52 -4.56
C ASP A 31 18.16 17.94 -3.94
N PRO A 32 17.04 17.92 -4.70
CA PRO A 32 15.77 17.37 -4.23
C PRO A 32 15.95 15.93 -3.73
N GLN A 33 15.61 15.72 -2.45
CA GLN A 33 15.79 14.41 -1.83
C GLN A 33 14.74 13.44 -2.37
N GLN A 34 15.19 12.34 -2.99
CA GLN A 34 14.30 11.27 -3.43
C GLN A 34 13.87 10.43 -2.22
N LYS A 35 12.58 10.55 -1.85
CA LYS A 35 11.96 9.70 -0.84
C LYS A 35 11.34 8.50 -1.54
N ARG A 36 11.57 7.30 -1.01
CA ARG A 36 11.05 6.06 -1.59
C ARG A 36 10.54 5.17 -0.48
N GLY A 37 9.58 4.32 -0.79
CA GLY A 37 9.02 3.41 0.19
C GLY A 37 8.04 2.44 -0.43
N LEU A 38 7.44 1.66 0.44
CA LEU A 38 6.38 0.73 0.10
C LEU A 38 5.11 1.18 0.81
N PHE A 39 4.01 1.18 0.09
CA PHE A 39 2.68 1.21 0.67
C PHE A 39 2.10 -0.19 0.52
N GLN A 40 1.61 -0.77 1.61
CA GLN A 40 1.06 -2.12 1.58
C GLN A 40 -0.42 -2.09 1.95
N VAL A 41 -1.24 -2.70 1.11
CA VAL A 41 -2.68 -2.89 1.32
C VAL A 41 -2.93 -4.38 1.48
N SER A 42 -3.24 -4.83 2.69
CA SER A 42 -3.63 -6.22 2.93
C SER A 42 -5.13 -6.37 2.85
N VAL A 43 -5.59 -7.20 1.90
CA VAL A 43 -6.99 -7.60 1.77
C VAL A 43 -7.27 -8.73 2.76
N VAL A 44 -8.07 -8.47 3.80
CA VAL A 44 -8.27 -9.42 4.91
C VAL A 44 -9.68 -10.02 4.90
N TRP A 45 -9.76 -11.33 4.75
CA TRP A 45 -10.99 -12.12 4.62
C TRP A 45 -11.07 -13.21 5.71
N PRO A 46 -12.27 -13.67 6.06
CA PRO A 46 -12.43 -14.82 6.95
C PRO A 46 -12.07 -16.13 6.23
N VAL A 47 -11.46 -17.07 6.94
CA VAL A 47 -11.20 -18.43 6.45
C VAL A 47 -12.54 -19.12 6.12
N GLY A 48 -12.55 -19.96 5.07
CA GLY A 48 -13.71 -20.79 4.73
C GLY A 48 -14.80 -20.12 3.89
N GLN A 49 -14.71 -18.81 3.59
CA GLN A 49 -15.68 -18.12 2.71
C GLN A 49 -15.29 -18.07 1.22
N GLY A 50 -14.24 -18.79 0.83
CA GLY A 50 -13.69 -18.76 -0.52
C GLY A 50 -12.75 -17.56 -0.73
N ILE A 51 -11.60 -17.83 -1.34
CA ILE A 51 -10.53 -16.82 -1.52
C ILE A 51 -10.70 -15.96 -2.77
N ILE A 52 -11.54 -16.38 -3.72
CA ILE A 52 -11.73 -15.70 -5.02
C ILE A 52 -12.10 -14.24 -4.82
N GLY A 53 -13.08 -13.94 -3.95
CA GLY A 53 -13.47 -12.55 -3.70
C GLY A 53 -12.39 -11.69 -3.03
N ALA A 54 -11.42 -12.31 -2.32
CA ALA A 54 -10.27 -11.58 -1.79
C ALA A 54 -9.23 -11.31 -2.88
N LEU A 55 -9.04 -12.25 -3.81
CA LEU A 55 -8.17 -12.09 -4.98
C LEU A 55 -8.73 -11.00 -5.91
N ASP A 56 -10.02 -11.00 -6.20
CA ASP A 56 -10.66 -9.97 -7.04
C ASP A 56 -10.48 -8.56 -6.45
N VAL A 57 -10.52 -8.44 -5.12
CA VAL A 57 -10.28 -7.15 -4.44
C VAL A 57 -8.79 -6.79 -4.47
N ALA A 58 -7.88 -7.77 -4.35
CA ALA A 58 -6.46 -7.52 -4.50
C ALA A 58 -6.12 -7.01 -5.92
N ASP A 59 -6.73 -7.60 -6.95
CA ASP A 59 -6.59 -7.16 -8.34
C ASP A 59 -7.14 -5.75 -8.54
N GLN A 60 -8.29 -5.41 -7.95
CA GLN A 60 -8.81 -4.04 -7.96
C GLN A 60 -7.85 -3.04 -7.32
N VAL A 61 -7.16 -3.42 -6.24
CA VAL A 61 -6.15 -2.56 -5.62
C VAL A 61 -4.95 -2.37 -6.56
N ILE A 62 -4.44 -3.43 -7.18
CA ILE A 62 -3.35 -3.34 -8.16
C ILE A 62 -3.76 -2.42 -9.32
N ASP A 63 -4.95 -2.65 -9.89
CA ASP A 63 -5.51 -1.88 -10.98
C ASP A 63 -5.74 -0.42 -10.63
N HIS A 64 -6.10 -0.15 -9.38
CA HIS A 64 -6.22 1.22 -8.92
C HIS A 64 -4.86 1.92 -8.96
N PHE A 65 -3.80 1.32 -8.41
CA PHE A 65 -2.52 2.00 -8.26
C PHE A 65 -1.56 1.88 -9.45
N LYS A 66 -1.80 0.96 -10.40
CA LYS A 66 -0.92 0.80 -11.56
C LYS A 66 -0.81 2.09 -12.36
N ASN A 67 0.42 2.45 -12.72
CA ASN A 67 0.76 3.64 -13.53
C ASN A 67 0.22 4.98 -12.97
N GLN A 68 -0.05 5.06 -11.67
CA GLN A 68 -0.52 6.30 -11.07
C GLN A 68 0.61 7.28 -10.73
N THR A 69 0.30 8.57 -10.90
CA THR A 69 1.05 9.69 -10.34
C THR A 69 0.08 10.59 -9.59
N LEU A 70 0.39 10.88 -8.34
CA LEU A 70 -0.43 11.68 -7.43
C LEU A 70 0.29 12.99 -7.14
N PHE A 71 -0.47 14.07 -7.06
CA PHE A 71 0.03 15.38 -6.62
C PHE A 71 -0.72 15.78 -5.36
N ALA A 72 0.00 15.91 -4.25
CA ALA A 72 -0.57 16.27 -2.96
C ALA A 72 0.36 17.23 -2.22
N SER A 73 -0.17 18.35 -1.74
CA SER A 73 0.56 19.33 -0.92
C SER A 73 1.91 19.76 -1.52
N GLY A 74 1.98 19.95 -2.84
CA GLY A 74 3.20 20.32 -3.55
C GLY A 74 4.21 19.19 -3.78
N VAL A 75 3.90 17.96 -3.36
CA VAL A 75 4.74 16.77 -3.57
C VAL A 75 4.17 15.94 -4.71
N LYS A 76 5.04 15.56 -5.64
CA LYS A 76 4.74 14.57 -6.68
C LYS A 76 5.10 13.18 -6.18
N ILE A 77 4.11 12.29 -6.10
CA ILE A 77 4.28 10.88 -5.75
C ILE A 77 4.03 10.05 -7.00
N THR A 78 4.97 9.22 -7.39
CA THR A 78 4.84 8.30 -8.53
C THR A 78 4.87 6.87 -8.03
N ILE A 79 3.94 6.04 -8.50
CA ILE A 79 4.01 4.58 -8.29
C ILE A 79 5.13 4.04 -9.18
N SER A 80 6.22 3.60 -8.56
CA SER A 80 7.52 3.43 -9.25
C SER A 80 7.63 2.14 -10.05
N SER A 81 6.76 1.17 -9.81
CA SER A 81 6.61 -0.04 -10.61
C SER A 81 5.20 -0.61 -10.41
N GLU A 82 4.84 -1.59 -11.23
CA GLU A 82 3.55 -2.28 -11.11
C GLU A 82 3.38 -2.84 -9.69
N PRO A 83 2.25 -2.55 -9.01
CA PRO A 83 1.93 -3.17 -7.73
C PRO A 83 1.76 -4.68 -7.88
N TRP A 84 2.06 -5.44 -6.82
CA TRP A 84 1.93 -6.90 -6.86
C TRP A 84 1.31 -7.46 -5.58
N ALA A 85 0.53 -8.52 -5.72
CA ALA A 85 0.03 -9.31 -4.60
C ALA A 85 1.04 -10.37 -4.18
N ALA A 86 1.24 -10.54 -2.87
CA ALA A 86 1.88 -11.71 -2.30
C ALA A 86 0.90 -12.88 -2.21
N GLY A 87 1.43 -14.08 -2.01
CA GLY A 87 0.60 -15.26 -1.75
C GLY A 87 -0.30 -15.09 -0.52
N PRO A 88 -1.42 -15.82 -0.44
CA PRO A 88 -2.29 -15.77 0.73
C PRO A 88 -1.56 -16.18 2.00
N LEU A 89 -1.66 -15.35 3.04
CA LEU A 89 -1.12 -15.62 4.36
C LEU A 89 -2.28 -15.90 5.31
N GLN A 90 -2.27 -17.04 6.00
CA GLN A 90 -3.26 -17.33 7.01
C GLN A 90 -2.77 -16.85 8.38
N GLU A 91 -3.60 -16.06 9.07
CA GLU A 91 -3.36 -15.52 10.40
C GLU A 91 -4.57 -15.85 11.27
N GLY A 92 -4.49 -16.96 12.00
CA GLY A 92 -5.62 -17.49 12.78
C GLY A 92 -6.82 -17.83 11.90
N GLU A 93 -7.96 -17.21 12.19
CA GLU A 93 -9.23 -17.37 11.44
C GLU A 93 -9.34 -16.43 10.23
N ARG A 94 -8.26 -15.74 9.86
CA ARG A 94 -8.24 -14.79 8.73
C ARG A 94 -7.21 -15.21 7.70
N VAL A 95 -7.54 -14.95 6.44
CA VAL A 95 -6.59 -14.99 5.32
C VAL A 95 -6.36 -13.56 4.89
N GLN A 96 -5.11 -13.22 4.63
CA GLN A 96 -4.74 -11.93 4.10
C GLN A 96 -3.92 -12.05 2.83
N ILE A 97 -4.19 -11.16 1.89
CA ILE A 97 -3.46 -11.04 0.63
C ILE A 97 -2.81 -9.65 0.63
N PRO A 98 -1.52 -9.55 0.99
CA PRO A 98 -0.79 -8.29 0.95
C PRO A 98 -0.52 -7.85 -0.49
N VAL A 99 -0.99 -6.66 -0.86
CA VAL A 99 -0.63 -5.98 -2.11
C VAL A 99 0.42 -4.92 -1.80
N THR A 100 1.56 -5.02 -2.46
CA THR A 100 2.67 -4.07 -2.30
C THR A 100 2.65 -3.06 -3.43
N ILE A 101 2.68 -1.77 -3.08
CA ILE A 101 2.61 -0.62 -3.97
C ILE A 101 3.87 0.22 -3.71
N PRO A 102 4.89 0.11 -4.57
CA PRO A 102 6.12 0.86 -4.40
C PRO A 102 5.92 2.30 -4.88
N TYR A 103 6.44 3.26 -4.13
CA TYR A 103 6.31 4.67 -4.47
C TYR A 103 7.65 5.40 -4.38
N ILE A 104 7.77 6.43 -5.19
CA ILE A 104 8.80 7.47 -5.11
C ILE A 104 8.13 8.83 -4.96
N ALA A 105 8.73 9.71 -4.16
CA ALA A 105 8.29 11.07 -3.97
C ALA A 105 9.51 11.99 -4.07
N PHE A 106 9.32 13.12 -4.74
CA PHE A 106 10.35 14.17 -4.86
C PHE A 106 9.95 15.35 -4.01
N GLU A 107 10.88 15.86 -3.20
CA GLU A 107 10.66 17.15 -2.54
C GLU A 107 10.50 18.25 -3.60
N PRO A 108 9.61 19.22 -3.37
CA PRO A 108 9.50 20.38 -4.25
C PRO A 108 10.83 21.12 -4.31
N GLU A 109 11.23 21.55 -5.51
CA GLU A 109 12.34 22.48 -5.68
C GLU A 109 11.97 23.79 -4.98
N ASN A 110 12.80 24.21 -4.01
CA ASN A 110 12.69 25.50 -3.33
C ASN A 110 13.25 26.62 -4.19
#